data_AF-A0A1G0WR22-F1
#
_entry.id   AF-A0A1G0WR22-F1
#
_cell.length_a   1.000
_cell.length_b   1.000
_cell.length_c   1.000
_cell.angle_alpha   90.00
_cell.angle_beta   90.00
_cell.angle_gamma   90.00
#
_symmetry.space_group_name_H-M   'P 1'
#
loop_
_entity.id
_entity.type
_entity.pdbx_description
1 polymer ?
#
loop_
_entity_poly.entity_id
_entity_poly.type
_entity_poly.pdbx_seq_one_letter_code
_entity_poly.pdbx_strand_id
1 'polypeptide(L)'
;MKDLSDIFKECKRIVFEDNYTFAKKWKSEATNRVLIGIIPNYFPREIIHAANGLAVGIIGKGLKYPTAKERKESASSSCSMLEGLFEVVQNKKYKDFDGFILPSQCHTLTSNKEIKKINKKGKFIKYINFPQYFQTIIGDVLNHYLVLDVLKEIKKINHIDVTAQALSNSIQLFKDNLKLTEKISSLREKNNISQNDLYYTVLAGLLIPIEEHNEILRNIIELLDDTEVVDDKLFKVYAGAYC
;
A
#
# COMPACT_ATOMS: atom_id res chain seq x y z
N MET A 1 -4.99 19.51 -20.71
CA MET A 1 -4.03 18.40 -20.54
C MET A 1 -3.24 18.68 -19.29
N LYS A 2 -3.15 17.76 -18.32
CA LYS A 2 -2.24 17.94 -17.18
C LYS A 2 -0.81 17.82 -17.69
N ASP A 3 0.09 18.69 -17.23
CA ASP A 3 1.51 18.49 -17.49
C ASP A 3 2.08 17.38 -16.58
N LEU A 4 3.29 16.92 -16.88
CA LEU A 4 3.95 15.87 -16.10
C LEU A 4 4.21 16.29 -14.63
N SER A 5 4.52 17.57 -14.40
CA SER A 5 4.73 18.13 -13.06
C SER A 5 3.47 18.08 -12.20
N ASP A 6 2.31 18.35 -12.80
CA ASP A 6 1.01 18.33 -12.13
C ASP A 6 0.60 16.92 -11.73
N ILE A 7 0.93 15.91 -12.56
CA ILE A 7 0.74 14.52 -12.19
C ILE A 7 1.60 14.16 -10.97
N PHE A 8 2.89 14.52 -10.97
CA PHE A 8 3.76 14.24 -9.82
C PHE A 8 3.34 14.99 -8.54
N LYS A 9 2.88 16.24 -8.65
CA LYS A 9 2.30 16.98 -7.52
C LYS A 9 1.08 16.27 -6.95
N GLU A 10 0.23 15.68 -7.81
CA GLU A 10 -0.93 14.92 -7.38
C GLU A 10 -0.54 13.63 -6.66
N CYS A 11 0.41 12.86 -7.21
CA CYS A 11 0.96 11.67 -6.54
C CYS A 11 1.50 12.02 -5.14
N LYS A 12 2.25 13.12 -5.04
CA LYS A 12 2.72 13.64 -3.76
C LYS A 12 1.56 14.01 -2.84
N ARG A 13 0.52 14.68 -3.34
CA ARG A 13 -0.66 15.03 -2.53
C ARG A 13 -1.36 13.79 -1.97
N ILE A 14 -1.47 12.73 -2.76
CA ILE A 14 -2.01 11.42 -2.34
C ILE A 14 -1.17 10.84 -1.21
N VAL A 15 0.16 10.78 -1.37
CA VAL A 15 1.07 10.17 -0.38
C VAL A 15 1.09 10.90 0.96
N PHE A 16 1.02 12.23 0.93
CA PHE A 16 1.14 13.06 2.13
C PHE A 16 -0.20 13.47 2.73
N GLU A 17 -1.33 12.92 2.26
CA GLU A 17 -2.58 13.13 2.96
C GLU A 17 -2.61 12.31 4.27
N ASP A 18 -2.88 12.99 5.38
CA ASP A 18 -2.78 12.35 6.69
C ASP A 18 -4.06 11.61 7.12
N ASN A 19 -5.15 11.70 6.34
CA ASN A 19 -6.50 11.30 6.74
C ASN A 19 -7.14 10.21 5.87
N TYR A 20 -6.43 9.68 4.88
CA TYR A 20 -6.95 8.67 3.94
C TYR A 20 -8.27 9.09 3.28
N THR A 21 -8.42 10.38 2.95
CA THR A 21 -9.64 10.94 2.35
C THR A 21 -9.97 10.31 1.00
N PHE A 22 -8.99 9.99 0.15
CA PHE A 22 -9.26 9.32 -1.13
C PHE A 22 -9.89 7.95 -0.91
N ALA A 23 -9.29 7.14 -0.04
CA ALA A 23 -9.75 5.80 0.23
C ALA A 23 -11.12 5.79 0.94
N LYS A 24 -11.36 6.77 1.82
CA LYS A 24 -12.67 6.97 2.48
C LYS A 24 -13.74 7.42 1.50
N LYS A 25 -13.40 8.34 0.59
CA LYS A 25 -14.30 8.78 -0.48
C LYS A 25 -14.68 7.59 -1.36
N TRP A 26 -13.70 6.83 -1.84
CA TRP A 26 -13.94 5.59 -2.59
C TRP A 26 -14.88 4.64 -1.84
N LYS A 27 -14.68 4.42 -0.54
CA LYS A 27 -15.60 3.58 0.24
C LYS A 27 -17.01 4.16 0.31
N SER A 28 -17.16 5.47 0.46
CA SER A 28 -18.47 6.12 0.61
C SER A 28 -19.35 6.07 -0.65
N GLU A 29 -18.75 5.86 -1.82
CA GLU A 29 -19.46 5.81 -3.11
C GLU A 29 -20.28 4.53 -3.32
N ALA A 30 -20.04 3.45 -2.55
CA ALA A 30 -20.86 2.24 -2.63
C ALA A 30 -20.91 1.49 -1.29
N THR A 31 -22.09 0.99 -0.94
CA THR A 31 -22.37 0.35 0.37
C THR A 31 -21.74 -1.03 0.53
N ASN A 32 -21.36 -1.68 -0.57
CA ASN A 32 -20.76 -3.01 -0.60
C ASN A 32 -19.22 -3.00 -0.73
N ARG A 33 -18.58 -1.83 -0.60
CA ARG A 33 -17.13 -1.68 -0.61
C ARG A 33 -16.55 -1.88 0.79
N VAL A 34 -15.37 -2.52 0.86
CA VAL A 34 -14.62 -2.65 2.12
C VAL A 34 -13.28 -1.92 2.05
N LEU A 35 -12.88 -1.31 3.16
CA LEU A 35 -11.61 -0.61 3.27
C LEU A 35 -10.70 -1.35 4.24
N ILE A 36 -9.60 -1.90 3.74
CA ILE A 36 -8.68 -2.76 4.50
C ILE A 36 -7.30 -2.09 4.60
N GLY A 37 -6.81 -1.92 5.82
CA GLY A 37 -5.47 -1.39 6.08
C GLY A 37 -4.46 -2.53 6.14
N ILE A 38 -3.39 -2.45 5.34
CA ILE A 38 -2.26 -3.37 5.41
C ILE A 38 -1.13 -2.65 6.13
N ILE A 39 -0.56 -3.27 7.16
CA ILE A 39 0.50 -2.65 7.97
C ILE A 39 1.74 -3.56 7.93
N PRO A 40 2.87 -3.14 7.31
CA PRO A 40 3.06 -1.95 6.49
C PRO A 40 2.55 -2.09 5.04
N ASN A 41 2.89 -3.15 4.30
CA ASN A 41 2.38 -3.34 2.93
C ASN A 41 2.40 -4.78 2.36
N TYR A 42 2.57 -5.82 3.18
CA TYR A 42 2.86 -7.17 2.67
C TYR A 42 1.68 -8.14 2.75
N PHE A 43 0.74 -7.99 1.83
CA PHE A 43 -0.37 -8.92 1.62
C PHE A 43 -0.83 -8.83 0.16
N PRO A 44 -1.23 -9.93 -0.52
CA PRO A 44 -1.70 -9.89 -1.90
C PRO A 44 -2.98 -9.05 -2.03
N ARG A 45 -2.84 -7.86 -2.60
CA ARG A 45 -3.89 -6.83 -2.69
C ARG A 45 -4.96 -7.21 -3.72
N GLU A 46 -4.59 -8.03 -4.70
CA GLU A 46 -5.44 -8.61 -5.72
C GLU A 46 -6.65 -9.31 -5.10
N ILE A 47 -6.43 -10.04 -4.01
CA ILE A 47 -7.49 -10.79 -3.32
C ILE A 47 -8.51 -9.85 -2.68
N ILE A 48 -8.04 -8.75 -2.08
CA ILE A 48 -8.92 -7.75 -1.46
C ILE A 48 -9.69 -7.00 -2.56
N HIS A 49 -9.01 -6.66 -3.65
CA HIS A 49 -9.62 -6.01 -4.82
C HIS A 49 -10.72 -6.87 -5.46
N ALA A 50 -10.44 -8.15 -5.70
CA ALA A 50 -11.41 -9.11 -6.24
C ALA A 50 -12.65 -9.28 -5.34
N ALA A 51 -12.53 -8.98 -4.05
CA ALA A 51 -13.63 -8.97 -3.08
C ALA A 51 -14.35 -7.62 -2.97
N ASN A 52 -14.19 -6.72 -3.95
CA ASN A 52 -14.70 -5.34 -3.94
C ASN A 52 -14.16 -4.52 -2.74
N GLY A 53 -12.88 -4.72 -2.42
CA GLY A 53 -12.18 -4.05 -1.36
C GLY A 53 -11.04 -3.17 -1.86
N LEU A 54 -10.73 -2.11 -1.12
CA LEU A 54 -9.54 -1.31 -1.31
C LEU A 54 -8.53 -1.62 -0.21
N ALA A 55 -7.36 -2.11 -0.62
CA ALA A 55 -6.24 -2.35 0.29
C ALA A 55 -5.33 -1.12 0.33
N VAL A 56 -5.26 -0.48 1.50
CA VAL A 56 -4.49 0.73 1.75
C VAL A 56 -3.24 0.39 2.57
N GLY A 57 -2.06 0.73 2.05
CA GLY A 57 -0.80 0.62 2.77
C GLY A 57 -0.69 1.65 3.88
N ILE A 58 -0.53 1.20 5.12
CA ILE A 58 -0.34 2.04 6.30
C ILE A 58 1.17 2.08 6.58
N ILE A 59 1.86 3.01 5.92
CA ILE A 59 3.33 3.10 5.90
C ILE A 59 3.91 4.15 6.89
N GLY A 60 3.08 4.68 7.79
CA GLY A 60 3.49 5.65 8.80
C GLY A 60 3.38 7.11 8.34
N LYS A 61 3.91 8.05 9.14
CA LYS A 61 3.62 9.50 9.08
C LYS A 61 4.30 10.16 7.88
N GLY A 62 3.69 10.07 6.70
CA GLY A 62 4.06 10.86 5.52
C GLY A 62 5.57 10.95 5.25
N LEU A 63 6.30 9.86 5.44
CA LEU A 63 7.77 9.81 5.28
C LEU A 63 8.55 10.86 6.11
N LYS A 64 7.95 11.42 7.16
CA LYS A 64 8.58 12.40 8.06
C LYS A 64 9.35 11.66 9.14
N TYR A 65 10.60 12.06 9.33
CA TYR A 65 11.37 11.61 10.48
C TYR A 65 10.73 12.14 11.77
N PRO A 66 10.57 11.31 12.80
CA PRO A 66 9.97 11.78 14.04
C PRO A 66 10.77 12.91 14.67
N THR A 67 10.07 13.86 15.31
CA THR A 67 10.72 14.93 16.06
C THR A 67 11.41 14.38 17.31
N ALA A 68 12.37 15.14 17.86
CA ALA A 68 13.05 14.74 19.10
C ALA A 68 12.10 14.57 20.29
N LYS A 69 10.96 15.28 20.29
CA LYS A 69 9.91 15.16 21.31
C LYS A 69 9.13 13.86 21.15
N GLU A 70 8.69 13.56 19.93
CA GLU A 70 7.95 12.33 19.61
C GLU A 70 8.77 11.08 19.93
N ARG A 71 10.08 11.07 19.63
CA ARG A 71 10.97 9.95 20.00
C ARG A 71 11.08 9.73 21.51
N LYS A 72 11.03 10.80 22.32
CA LYS A 72 11.08 10.71 23.79
C LYS A 72 9.77 10.19 24.38
N GLU A 73 8.65 10.45 23.71
CA GLU A 73 7.30 10.03 24.13
C GLU A 73 6.92 8.65 23.57
N SER A 74 7.49 8.25 22.43
CA SER A 74 7.39 6.89 21.89
C SER A 74 8.24 5.93 22.73
N ALA A 75 7.76 4.70 22.94
CA ALA A 75 8.57 3.68 23.60
C ALA A 75 9.92 3.56 22.87
N SER A 76 11.02 3.85 23.56
CA SER A 76 12.34 4.24 23.07
C SER A 76 13.13 3.21 22.22
N SER A 77 12.46 2.34 21.47
CA SER A 77 13.05 1.29 20.62
C SER A 77 12.25 0.96 19.35
N SER A 78 11.20 1.71 19.00
CA SER A 78 10.43 1.48 17.76
C SER A 78 11.00 2.23 16.56
N CYS A 79 10.91 1.64 15.36
CA CYS A 79 11.29 2.31 14.11
C CYS A 79 10.30 3.46 13.75
N SER A 80 10.72 4.35 12.86
CA SER A 80 9.91 5.52 12.43
C SER A 80 8.54 5.14 11.87
N MET A 81 8.41 4.01 11.15
CA MET A 81 7.10 3.56 10.65
C MET A 81 6.14 3.16 11.78
N LEU A 82 6.63 2.53 12.84
CA LEU A 82 5.80 2.19 14.00
C LEU A 82 5.30 3.44 14.74
N GLU A 83 6.12 4.48 14.83
CA GLU A 83 5.69 5.76 15.39
C GLU A 83 4.54 6.38 14.56
N GLY A 84 4.66 6.34 13.23
CA GLY A 84 3.59 6.78 12.34
C GLY A 84 2.31 5.94 12.47
N LEU A 85 2.45 4.63 12.68
CA LEU A 85 1.31 3.75 12.95
C LEU A 85 0.63 4.12 14.27
N PHE A 86 1.39 4.43 15.33
CA PHE A 86 0.78 4.86 16.61
C PHE A 86 -0.03 6.13 16.45
N GLU A 87 0.38 7.06 15.59
CA GLU A 87 -0.42 8.25 15.31
C GLU A 87 -1.79 7.87 14.69
N VAL A 88 -1.81 6.95 13.72
CA VAL A 88 -3.05 6.44 13.12
C VAL A 88 -3.96 5.86 14.21
N VAL A 89 -3.39 5.14 15.19
CA VAL A 89 -4.12 4.56 16.33
C VAL A 89 -4.59 5.61 17.34
N GLN A 90 -3.75 6.57 17.71
CA GLN A 90 -4.08 7.58 18.72
C GLN A 90 -5.13 8.57 18.19
N ASN A 91 -4.98 9.03 16.95
CA ASN A 91 -5.89 9.98 16.32
C ASN A 91 -7.18 9.33 15.78
N LYS A 92 -7.36 8.02 15.98
CA LYS A 92 -8.55 7.26 15.54
C LYS A 92 -8.82 7.42 14.03
N LYS A 93 -7.77 7.59 13.22
CA LYS A 93 -7.86 7.74 11.76
C LYS A 93 -8.34 6.46 11.06
N TYR A 94 -8.32 5.33 11.78
CA TYR A 94 -8.80 4.02 11.36
C TYR A 94 -10.32 3.79 11.42
N LYS A 95 -11.13 4.73 11.96
CA LYS A 95 -12.56 4.47 12.22
C LYS A 95 -13.36 4.02 10.99
N ASP A 96 -12.95 4.48 9.82
CA ASP A 96 -13.63 4.20 8.56
C ASP A 96 -13.10 2.92 7.88
N PHE A 97 -12.07 2.28 8.43
CA PHE A 97 -11.56 1.00 7.97
C PHE A 97 -12.40 -0.15 8.53
N ASP A 98 -12.69 -1.13 7.68
CA ASP A 98 -13.43 -2.33 8.09
C ASP A 98 -12.51 -3.38 8.70
N GLY A 99 -11.23 -3.41 8.31
CA GLY A 99 -10.30 -4.37 8.89
C GLY A 99 -8.84 -4.00 8.69
N PHE A 100 -7.99 -4.69 9.44
CA PHE A 100 -6.55 -4.56 9.35
C PHE A 100 -5.87 -5.91 9.16
N ILE A 101 -4.87 -5.92 8.30
CA ILE A 101 -3.99 -7.06 8.08
C ILE A 101 -2.59 -6.66 8.57
N LEU A 102 -2.06 -7.46 9.49
CA LEU A 102 -0.76 -7.26 10.10
C LEU A 102 0.10 -8.50 9.86
N PRO A 103 0.88 -8.51 8.77
CA PRO A 103 1.85 -9.56 8.53
C PRO A 103 2.97 -9.48 9.58
N SER A 104 3.40 -10.62 10.10
CA SER A 104 4.50 -10.71 11.07
C SER A 104 5.86 -10.57 10.41
N GLN A 105 6.10 -9.44 9.74
CA GLN A 105 7.33 -9.19 8.97
C GLN A 105 8.54 -8.90 9.86
N CYS A 106 8.33 -8.30 11.03
CA CYS A 106 9.41 -8.02 11.96
C CYS A 106 8.96 -8.24 13.41
N HIS A 107 9.94 -8.54 14.27
CA HIS A 107 9.69 -8.78 15.69
C HIS A 107 8.94 -7.61 16.34
N THR A 108 9.37 -6.37 16.05
CA THR A 108 8.79 -5.16 16.65
C THR A 108 7.32 -4.97 16.28
N LEU A 109 6.88 -5.29 15.05
CA LEU A 109 5.47 -5.25 14.66
C LEU A 109 4.62 -6.26 15.45
N THR A 110 5.16 -7.47 15.66
CA THR A 110 4.42 -8.55 16.34
C THR A 110 4.36 -8.41 17.87
N SER A 111 5.41 -7.86 18.48
CA SER A 111 5.54 -7.79 19.94
C SER A 111 4.94 -6.51 20.54
N ASN A 112 4.63 -5.50 19.72
CA ASN A 112 4.22 -4.19 20.22
C ASN A 112 2.78 -4.15 20.76
N LYS A 113 2.62 -3.67 21.99
CA LYS A 113 1.33 -3.58 22.70
C LYS A 113 0.38 -2.52 22.13
N GLU A 114 0.90 -1.45 21.54
CA GLU A 114 0.07 -0.37 20.97
C GLU A 114 -0.66 -0.84 19.70
N ILE A 115 -0.01 -1.66 18.87
CA ILE A 115 -0.64 -2.28 17.70
C ILE A 115 -1.82 -3.15 18.13
N LYS A 116 -1.71 -3.84 19.25
CA LYS A 116 -2.81 -4.66 19.80
C LYS A 116 -4.03 -3.80 20.21
N LYS A 117 -3.90 -2.48 20.38
CA LYS A 117 -5.03 -1.59 20.63
C LYS A 117 -5.95 -1.42 19.41
N ILE A 118 -5.44 -1.63 18.19
CA ILE A 118 -6.27 -1.64 16.97
C ILE A 118 -7.35 -2.74 17.10
N ASN A 119 -7.00 -3.88 17.73
CA ASN A 119 -7.83 -5.08 17.84
C ASN A 119 -9.16 -4.86 18.60
N LYS A 120 -9.32 -3.71 19.25
CA LYS A 120 -10.55 -3.38 19.97
C LYS A 120 -11.56 -2.60 19.15
N LYS A 121 -11.22 -2.14 17.92
CA LYS A 121 -12.01 -1.08 17.24
C LYS A 121 -12.14 -1.18 15.70
N GLY A 122 -11.52 -2.15 15.03
CA GLY A 122 -11.84 -2.51 13.64
C GLY A 122 -12.89 -3.64 13.58
N LYS A 123 -13.61 -3.85 12.45
CA LYS A 123 -14.55 -4.99 12.35
C LYS A 123 -13.80 -6.33 12.39
N PHE A 124 -12.58 -6.39 11.87
CA PHE A 124 -11.65 -7.51 12.10
C PHE A 124 -10.18 -7.09 12.09
N ILE A 125 -9.33 -7.91 12.70
CA ILE A 125 -7.87 -7.87 12.54
C ILE A 125 -7.34 -9.27 12.27
N LYS A 126 -6.47 -9.39 11.26
CA LYS A 126 -5.73 -10.61 10.96
C LYS A 126 -4.24 -10.40 11.17
N TYR A 127 -3.68 -11.14 12.13
CA TYR A 127 -2.24 -11.30 12.27
C TYR A 127 -1.82 -12.46 11.38
N ILE A 128 -1.00 -12.18 10.37
CA ILE A 128 -0.64 -13.16 9.36
C ILE A 128 0.82 -13.54 9.52
N ASN A 129 1.06 -14.79 9.91
CA ASN A 129 2.40 -15.35 9.93
C ASN A 129 2.66 -16.12 8.65
N PHE A 130 3.22 -15.41 7.66
CA PHE A 130 3.62 -16.04 6.41
C PHE A 130 4.74 -17.07 6.68
N PRO A 131 4.72 -18.21 5.97
CA PRO A 131 5.78 -19.18 6.05
C PRO A 131 7.10 -18.53 5.61
N GLN A 132 8.18 -18.79 6.34
CA GLN A 132 9.51 -18.31 5.96
C GLN A 132 10.03 -18.99 4.68
N TYR A 133 9.50 -20.17 4.37
CA TYR A 133 9.82 -20.96 3.18
C TYR A 133 8.57 -21.19 2.33
N PHE A 134 8.41 -20.35 1.31
CA PHE A 134 7.24 -20.35 0.43
C PHE A 134 7.19 -21.54 -0.53
N GLN A 135 8.34 -22.07 -0.96
CA GLN A 135 8.45 -23.09 -2.00
C GLN A 135 8.15 -24.53 -1.51
N THR A 136 7.41 -24.65 -0.41
CA THR A 136 7.05 -25.95 0.15
C THR A 136 5.55 -26.16 0.05
N ILE A 137 5.12 -27.41 -0.10
CA ILE A 137 3.69 -27.76 -0.10
C ILE A 137 2.98 -27.24 1.16
N ILE A 138 3.68 -27.24 2.30
CA ILE A 138 3.18 -26.70 3.57
C ILE A 138 3.01 -25.18 3.48
N GLY A 139 3.99 -24.49 2.90
CA GLY A 139 3.92 -23.04 2.65
C GLY A 139 2.73 -22.66 1.79
N ASP A 140 2.51 -23.38 0.69
CA ASP A 140 1.37 -23.14 -0.21
C ASP A 140 0.02 -23.34 0.48
N VAL A 141 -0.13 -24.45 1.22
CA VAL A 141 -1.36 -24.74 1.98
C VAL A 141 -1.63 -23.65 3.04
N LEU A 142 -0.60 -23.23 3.77
CA LEU A 142 -0.72 -22.17 4.77
C LEU A 142 -1.11 -20.83 4.13
N ASN A 143 -0.47 -20.45 3.02
CA ASN A 143 -0.80 -19.22 2.30
C ASN A 143 -2.24 -19.23 1.80
N HIS A 144 -2.68 -20.35 1.22
CA HIS A 144 -4.05 -20.51 0.75
C HIS A 144 -5.05 -20.34 1.91
N TYR A 145 -4.78 -20.98 3.05
CA TYR A 145 -5.62 -20.84 4.24
C TYR A 145 -5.69 -19.39 4.76
N LEU A 146 -4.54 -18.71 4.86
CA LEU A 146 -4.45 -17.32 5.34
C LEU A 146 -5.23 -16.36 4.45
N VAL A 147 -5.16 -16.55 3.13
CA VAL A 147 -5.93 -15.79 2.14
C VAL A 147 -7.44 -16.03 2.30
N LEU A 148 -7.86 -17.29 2.39
CA LEU A 148 -9.27 -17.64 2.55
C LEU A 148 -9.85 -17.09 3.86
N ASP A 149 -9.06 -17.09 4.94
CA ASP A 149 -9.48 -16.55 6.24
C ASP A 149 -9.71 -15.04 6.19
N VAL A 150 -8.90 -14.29 5.43
CA VAL A 150 -9.15 -12.86 5.17
C VAL A 150 -10.42 -12.65 4.35
N LEU A 151 -10.59 -13.41 3.26
CA LEU A 151 -11.78 -13.33 2.40
C LEU A 151 -13.07 -13.64 3.18
N LYS A 152 -13.02 -14.60 4.11
CA LYS A 152 -14.13 -14.93 4.99
C LYS A 152 -14.55 -13.74 5.85
N GLU A 153 -13.62 -12.97 6.40
CA GLU A 153 -13.97 -11.77 7.17
C GLU A 153 -14.52 -10.66 6.28
N ILE A 154 -13.94 -10.46 5.08
CA ILE A 154 -14.46 -9.49 4.11
C ILE A 154 -15.92 -9.83 3.73
N LYS A 155 -16.20 -11.10 3.43
CA LYS A 155 -17.54 -11.57 3.09
C LYS A 155 -18.56 -11.33 4.20
N LYS A 156 -18.18 -11.42 5.48
CA LYS A 156 -19.09 -11.07 6.60
C LYS A 156 -19.51 -9.60 6.58
N ILE A 157 -18.70 -8.73 5.97
CA ILE A 157 -18.93 -7.29 5.92
C ILE A 157 -19.74 -6.88 4.69
N ASN A 158 -19.39 -7.39 3.51
CA ASN A 158 -20.00 -6.95 2.24
C ASN A 158 -20.85 -8.00 1.54
N HIS A 159 -20.88 -9.23 2.06
CA HIS A 159 -21.65 -10.35 1.51
C HIS A 159 -21.27 -10.73 0.06
N ILE A 160 -20.05 -10.41 -0.38
CA ILE A 160 -19.55 -10.72 -1.72
C ILE A 160 -18.72 -12.01 -1.68
N ASP A 161 -19.02 -12.92 -2.62
CA ASP A 161 -18.20 -14.08 -2.92
C ASP A 161 -17.23 -13.78 -4.07
N VAL A 162 -15.94 -14.04 -3.86
CA VAL A 162 -14.93 -13.87 -4.90
C VAL A 162 -15.07 -14.99 -5.93
N THR A 163 -15.30 -14.62 -7.18
CA THR A 163 -15.33 -15.57 -8.30
C THR A 163 -13.94 -15.72 -8.91
N ALA A 164 -13.70 -16.84 -9.58
CA ALA A 164 -12.46 -17.05 -10.34
C ALA A 164 -12.24 -15.96 -11.39
N GLN A 165 -13.31 -15.49 -12.04
CA GLN A 165 -13.24 -14.41 -13.02
C GLN A 165 -12.84 -13.07 -12.38
N ALA A 166 -13.46 -12.71 -11.25
CA ALA A 166 -13.12 -11.48 -10.54
C ALA A 166 -11.66 -11.48 -10.06
N LEU A 167 -11.18 -12.62 -9.55
CA LEU A 167 -9.78 -12.79 -9.15
C LEU A 167 -8.83 -12.70 -10.34
N SER A 168 -9.14 -13.37 -11.45
CA SER A 168 -8.32 -13.32 -12.66
C SER A 168 -8.22 -11.90 -13.22
N ASN A 169 -9.33 -11.17 -13.27
CA ASN A 169 -9.36 -9.77 -13.69
C ASN A 169 -8.51 -8.88 -12.77
N SER A 170 -8.63 -9.07 -11.45
CA SER A 170 -7.82 -8.35 -10.48
C SER A 170 -6.32 -8.59 -10.69
N ILE A 171 -5.91 -9.86 -10.80
CA ILE A 171 -4.52 -10.22 -11.06
C ILE A 171 -4.00 -9.55 -12.34
N GLN A 172 -4.82 -9.46 -13.39
CA GLN A 172 -4.41 -8.80 -14.62
C GLN A 172 -4.18 -7.29 -14.42
N LEU A 173 -5.05 -6.60 -13.68
CA LEU A 173 -4.88 -5.17 -13.38
C LEU A 173 -3.59 -4.88 -12.61
N PHE A 174 -3.23 -5.72 -11.64
CA PHE A 174 -1.98 -5.59 -10.88
C PHE A 174 -0.74 -5.98 -11.70
N LYS A 175 -0.85 -6.96 -12.60
CA LYS A 175 0.23 -7.25 -13.56
C LYS A 175 0.48 -6.08 -14.52
N ASP A 176 -0.58 -5.45 -15.01
CA ASP A 176 -0.48 -4.28 -15.87
C ASP A 176 0.14 -3.10 -15.11
N ASN A 177 -0.25 -2.89 -13.85
CA ASN A 177 0.35 -1.90 -12.96
C ASN A 177 1.87 -2.08 -12.82
N LEU A 178 2.32 -3.32 -12.60
CA LEU A 178 3.73 -3.65 -12.49
C LEU A 178 4.48 -3.29 -13.78
N LYS A 179 3.97 -3.72 -14.94
CA LYS A 179 4.57 -3.41 -16.25
C LYS A 179 4.65 -1.91 -16.52
N LEU A 180 3.60 -1.17 -16.18
CA LEU A 180 3.57 0.29 -16.34
C LEU A 180 4.62 0.97 -15.44
N THR A 181 4.74 0.50 -14.20
CA THR A 181 5.74 1.01 -13.23
C THR A 181 7.17 0.70 -13.70
N GLU A 182 7.43 -0.51 -14.16
CA GLU A 182 8.72 -0.92 -14.74
C GLU A 182 9.08 -0.08 -15.96
N LYS A 183 8.10 0.20 -16.84
CA LYS A 183 8.31 1.05 -18.01
C LYS A 183 8.71 2.47 -17.61
N ILE A 184 8.03 3.10 -16.66
CA ILE A 184 8.42 4.44 -16.16
C ILE A 184 9.83 4.40 -15.55
N SER A 185 10.15 3.35 -14.78
CA SER A 185 11.48 3.17 -14.20
C SER A 185 12.57 3.09 -15.28
N SER A 186 12.31 2.41 -16.40
CA SER A 186 13.25 2.32 -17.54
C SER A 186 13.41 3.64 -18.31
N LEU A 187 12.36 4.46 -18.37
CA LEU A 187 12.36 5.75 -19.07
C LEU A 187 12.88 6.91 -18.21
N ARG A 188 13.11 6.64 -16.92
CA ARG A 188 13.42 7.65 -15.90
C ARG A 188 14.67 8.46 -16.22
N GLU A 189 15.75 7.79 -16.63
CA GLU A 189 17.04 8.44 -16.91
C GLU A 189 16.89 9.42 -18.09
N LYS A 190 16.32 8.94 -19.21
CA LYS A 190 16.08 9.73 -20.43
C LYS A 190 15.29 11.02 -20.15
N ASN A 191 14.32 10.94 -19.24
CA ASN A 191 13.38 12.02 -18.95
C ASN A 191 13.73 12.84 -17.71
N ASN A 192 14.92 12.64 -17.11
CA ASN A 192 15.35 13.31 -15.88
C ASN A 192 14.31 13.24 -14.73
N ILE A 193 13.56 12.14 -14.63
CA ILE A 193 12.56 11.97 -13.56
C ILE A 193 13.29 11.82 -12.23
N SER A 194 12.95 12.69 -11.27
CA SER A 194 13.58 12.66 -9.95
C SER A 194 13.23 11.38 -9.19
N GLN A 195 14.13 10.95 -8.29
CA GLN A 195 13.87 9.79 -7.43
C GLN A 195 12.59 9.98 -6.59
N ASN A 196 12.34 11.21 -6.15
CA ASN A 196 11.19 11.53 -5.31
C ASN A 196 9.88 11.40 -6.10
N ASP A 197 9.84 11.89 -7.33
CA ASP A 197 8.64 11.82 -8.18
C ASP A 197 8.29 10.37 -8.51
N LEU A 198 9.29 9.55 -8.86
CA LEU A 198 9.10 8.12 -9.05
C LEU A 198 8.62 7.45 -7.76
N TYR A 199 9.25 7.75 -6.63
CA TYR A 199 8.91 7.15 -5.34
C TYR A 199 7.49 7.51 -4.89
N TYR A 200 7.08 8.77 -5.00
CA TYR A 200 5.72 9.20 -4.65
C TYR A 200 4.69 8.63 -5.61
N THR A 201 5.03 8.48 -6.89
CA THR A 201 4.16 7.80 -7.85
C THR A 201 3.90 6.37 -7.41
N VAL A 202 4.95 5.58 -7.13
CA VAL A 202 4.80 4.19 -6.65
C VAL A 202 3.99 4.11 -5.34
N LEU A 203 4.27 5.00 -4.39
CA LEU A 203 3.56 5.01 -3.10
C LEU A 203 2.09 5.43 -3.22
N ALA A 204 1.74 6.31 -4.16
CA ALA A 204 0.35 6.68 -4.40
C ALA A 204 -0.51 5.45 -4.71
N GLY A 205 0.04 4.48 -5.46
CA GLY A 205 -0.60 3.21 -5.76
C GLY A 205 -0.92 2.33 -4.55
N LEU A 206 -0.39 2.63 -3.37
CA LEU A 206 -0.76 1.98 -2.10
C LEU A 206 -1.99 2.61 -1.44
N LEU A 207 -2.47 3.76 -1.90
CA LEU A 207 -3.48 4.57 -1.22
C LEU A 207 -4.78 4.75 -2.02
N ILE A 208 -4.74 4.52 -3.33
CA ILE A 208 -5.87 4.67 -4.26
C ILE A 208 -6.21 3.34 -4.97
N PRO A 209 -7.38 3.24 -5.64
CA PRO A 209 -7.71 2.10 -6.47
C PRO A 209 -6.67 1.84 -7.56
N ILE A 210 -6.50 0.56 -7.90
CA ILE A 210 -5.47 0.12 -8.86
C ILE A 210 -5.76 0.65 -10.26
N GLU A 211 -7.02 0.79 -10.62
CA GLU A 211 -7.49 1.36 -11.89
C GLU A 211 -7.08 2.82 -12.01
N GLU A 212 -7.35 3.62 -10.98
CA GLU A 212 -6.96 5.04 -10.94
C GLU A 212 -5.44 5.19 -11.02
N HIS A 213 -4.70 4.33 -10.31
CA HIS A 213 -3.25 4.35 -10.38
C HIS A 213 -2.73 3.95 -11.77
N ASN A 214 -3.31 2.93 -12.41
CA ASN A 214 -2.92 2.53 -13.76
C ASN A 214 -3.12 3.67 -14.75
N GLU A 215 -4.22 4.42 -14.65
CA GLU A 215 -4.45 5.61 -15.48
C GLU A 215 -3.41 6.70 -15.21
N ILE A 216 -3.01 6.94 -13.96
CA ILE A 216 -1.90 7.85 -13.64
C ILE A 216 -0.62 7.40 -14.34
N LEU A 217 -0.26 6.12 -14.26
CA LEU A 217 0.96 5.60 -14.90
C LEU A 217 0.92 5.70 -16.42
N ARG A 218 -0.24 5.43 -17.06
CA ARG A 218 -0.42 5.60 -18.50
C ARG A 218 -0.23 7.06 -18.92
N ASN A 219 -0.88 7.99 -18.22
CA ASN A 219 -0.74 9.42 -18.49
C ASN A 219 0.71 9.90 -18.34
N ILE A 220 1.48 9.35 -17.37
CA ILE A 220 2.91 9.64 -17.27
C ILE A 220 3.62 9.15 -18.53
N ILE A 221 3.45 7.88 -18.91
CA ILE A 221 4.14 7.28 -20.06
C ILE A 221 3.83 8.03 -21.37
N GLU A 222 2.61 8.50 -21.57
CA GLU A 222 2.23 9.31 -22.74
C GLU A 222 2.98 10.65 -22.83
N LEU A 223 3.46 11.17 -21.69
CA LEU A 223 4.21 12.42 -21.61
C LEU A 223 5.73 12.20 -21.55
N LEU A 224 6.21 10.95 -21.52
CA LEU A 224 7.64 10.64 -21.54
C LEU A 224 8.12 10.43 -22.97
N ASP A 225 9.31 10.95 -23.25
CA ASP A 225 10.02 10.68 -24.49
C ASP A 225 10.81 9.36 -24.39
N ASP A 226 10.86 8.60 -25.48
CA ASP A 226 11.64 7.36 -25.59
C ASP A 226 12.88 7.54 -26.48
N THR A 227 13.15 8.75 -26.97
CA THR A 227 14.38 9.05 -27.71
C THR A 227 15.63 8.77 -26.86
N GLU A 228 16.67 8.23 -27.50
CA GLU A 228 17.94 7.97 -26.83
C GLU A 228 18.63 9.30 -26.48
N VAL A 229 18.84 9.52 -25.18
CA VAL A 229 19.70 10.60 -24.68
C VAL A 229 20.90 9.96 -24.01
N VAL A 230 22.10 10.26 -24.49
CA VAL A 230 23.35 9.88 -23.82
C VAL A 230 23.51 10.82 -22.63
N ASP A 231 23.34 10.31 -21.41
CA ASP A 231 23.54 11.07 -20.17
C ASP A 231 24.78 10.53 -19.42
N ASP A 232 25.80 11.38 -19.24
CA ASP A 232 27.07 11.06 -18.56
C ASP A 232 26.95 11.13 -17.01
N LYS A 233 25.73 11.19 -16.46
CA LYS A 233 25.52 11.30 -15.00
C LYS A 233 25.70 9.97 -14.28
N LEU A 234 26.20 10.07 -13.04
CA LEU A 234 26.27 8.95 -12.10
C LEU A 234 24.86 8.46 -11.70
N PHE A 235 24.49 7.25 -12.14
CA PHE A 235 23.30 6.56 -11.67
C PHE A 235 23.51 6.00 -10.25
N LYS A 236 22.55 6.26 -9.36
CA LYS A 236 22.59 5.82 -7.96
C LYS A 236 21.45 4.85 -7.68
N VAL A 237 21.80 3.67 -7.19
CA VAL A 237 20.85 2.68 -6.67
C VAL A 237 20.80 2.79 -5.15
N TYR A 238 19.60 2.99 -4.62
CA TYR A 238 19.35 2.96 -3.18
C TYR A 238 18.74 1.60 -2.83
N ALA A 239 19.43 0.83 -1.99
CA ALA A 239 18.97 -0.47 -1.50
C ALA A 239 18.87 -0.44 0.03
N GLY A 240 17.75 -0.89 0.56
CA GLY A 240 17.49 -0.90 2.01
C GLY A 240 16.04 -1.17 2.34
N ALA A 241 15.74 -1.13 3.64
CA ALA A 241 14.37 -1.18 4.11
C ALA A 241 13.68 0.16 3.78
N TYR A 242 12.44 0.10 3.27
CA TYR A 242 11.63 1.28 2.96
C TYR A 242 10.78 1.76 4.14
N CYS A 243 10.76 0.98 5.24
CA CYS A 243 10.00 1.24 6.45
C CYS A 243 10.73 2.13 7.46
#